data_AF-A0A235I955-F1
#
_entry.id   AF-A0A235I955-F1
#
_cell.length_a   1.000
_cell.length_b   1.000
_cell.length_c   1.000
_cell.angle_alpha   90.00
_cell.angle_beta   90.00
_cell.angle_gamma   90.00
#
_symmetry.space_group_name_H-M   'P 1'
#
loop_
_entity.id
_entity.type
_entity.pdbx_description
1 polymer ?
#
loop_
_entity_poly.entity_id
_entity_poly.type
_entity_poly.pdbx_seq_one_letter_code
_entity_poly.pdbx_strand_id
1 'polypeptide(L)'
;MKILKSGLIIIGSLGLIFLGACSNSNQTANTENSPVSSASNTKTPSVIASPVAKKIDSPHGESKGGQVVETGTYHLEFLAEKETKATHMDLYLLTGDNHETGTNAKVIAQVQLPDGKQKSIPLTYDVSGKHYTAALSENTSQTS
;
A
#
# COMPACT_ATOMS: atom_id res chain seq x y z
N MET A 1 25.66 -6.36 -69.11
CA MET A 1 26.16 -5.32 -68.17
C MET A 1 25.06 -5.05 -67.16
N LYS A 2 25.19 -5.02 -65.84
CA LYS A 2 26.28 -5.23 -64.87
C LYS A 2 25.60 -5.74 -63.58
N ILE A 3 26.30 -6.64 -62.89
CA ILE A 3 25.98 -7.20 -61.56
C ILE A 3 26.06 -6.08 -60.50
N LEU A 4 25.15 -6.06 -59.54
CA LEU A 4 25.34 -5.40 -58.25
C LEU A 4 25.37 -6.47 -57.16
N LYS A 5 26.34 -6.30 -56.27
CA LYS A 5 26.99 -7.35 -55.49
C LYS A 5 26.25 -7.57 -54.17
N SER A 6 26.03 -8.84 -53.83
CA SER A 6 25.63 -9.28 -52.48
C SER A 6 26.65 -8.86 -51.43
N GLY A 7 26.15 -8.37 -50.29
CA GLY A 7 26.90 -8.25 -49.05
C GLY A 7 26.07 -8.86 -47.92
N LEU A 8 26.22 -10.17 -47.69
CA LEU A 8 25.70 -10.84 -46.50
C LEU A 8 26.84 -10.85 -45.46
N ILE A 9 26.73 -10.03 -44.42
CA ILE A 9 27.62 -10.13 -43.25
C ILE A 9 26.88 -10.94 -42.19
N ILE A 10 27.41 -12.13 -41.92
CA ILE A 10 27.05 -13.00 -40.80
C ILE A 10 27.90 -12.57 -39.60
N ILE A 11 27.26 -12.05 -38.54
CA ILE A 11 27.80 -11.87 -37.19
C ILE A 11 26.58 -12.09 -36.28
N GLY A 12 26.54 -12.94 -35.26
CA GLY A 12 27.52 -13.74 -34.56
C GLY A 12 26.80 -14.12 -33.27
N SER A 13 26.63 -15.42 -33.04
CA SER A 13 25.96 -15.99 -31.87
C SER A 13 26.69 -15.63 -30.58
N LEU A 14 26.01 -15.04 -29.59
CA LEU A 14 26.36 -15.15 -28.17
C LEU A 14 25.11 -15.00 -27.30
N GLY A 15 24.90 -15.99 -26.43
CA GLY A 15 24.32 -15.76 -25.10
C GLY A 15 22.84 -16.10 -24.90
N LEU A 16 22.55 -17.40 -24.79
CA LEU A 16 21.43 -17.87 -23.96
C LEU A 16 21.68 -17.40 -22.52
N ILE A 17 20.96 -16.36 -22.07
CA ILE A 17 20.93 -16.01 -20.65
C ILE A 17 20.03 -17.04 -19.98
N PHE A 18 20.67 -18.02 -19.35
CA PHE A 18 20.05 -19.02 -18.50
C PHE A 18 19.23 -18.32 -17.40
N LEU A 19 17.93 -18.61 -17.36
CA LEU A 19 17.07 -18.34 -16.21
C LEU A 19 17.50 -19.29 -15.08
N GLY A 20 18.49 -18.84 -14.30
CA GLY A 20 18.87 -19.47 -13.04
C GLY A 20 17.75 -19.29 -12.01
N ALA A 21 16.98 -20.34 -11.78
CA ALA A 21 16.15 -20.49 -10.62
C ALA A 21 17.03 -20.49 -9.36
N CYS A 22 16.99 -19.43 -8.56
CA CYS A 22 17.57 -19.46 -7.22
C CYS A 22 16.60 -20.18 -6.29
N SER A 23 16.91 -21.44 -6.08
CA SER A 23 16.40 -22.32 -5.03
C SER A 23 16.66 -21.75 -3.64
N ASN A 24 15.72 -22.03 -2.75
CA ASN A 24 15.81 -21.95 -1.30
C ASN A 24 16.98 -22.79 -0.75
N SER A 25 17.89 -22.22 0.04
CA SER A 25 18.62 -22.97 1.08
C SER A 25 19.18 -22.04 2.17
N ASN A 26 18.88 -22.43 3.41
CA ASN A 26 19.37 -21.87 4.67
C ASN A 26 20.89 -21.97 4.84
N GLN A 27 21.38 -21.19 5.81
CA GLN A 27 22.33 -21.60 6.86
C GLN A 27 23.82 -21.19 6.71
N THR A 28 24.16 -20.13 7.47
CA THR A 28 25.22 -20.03 8.52
C THR A 28 26.68 -20.35 8.20
N ALA A 29 27.59 -19.39 8.43
CA ALA A 29 28.53 -19.35 9.59
C ALA A 29 29.67 -18.32 9.45
N ASN A 30 29.79 -17.41 10.44
CA ASN A 30 30.97 -17.05 11.25
C ASN A 30 32.29 -16.60 10.57
N THR A 31 32.73 -15.33 10.77
CA THR A 31 33.70 -14.81 11.80
C THR A 31 35.06 -14.54 11.12
N GLU A 32 35.76 -13.38 11.19
CA GLU A 32 36.24 -12.61 12.35
C GLU A 32 36.90 -11.26 11.94
N ASN A 33 36.82 -10.26 12.84
CA ASN A 33 37.69 -9.09 13.17
C ASN A 33 38.41 -8.27 12.07
N SER A 34 38.59 -6.95 12.10
CA SER A 34 38.30 -5.77 12.96
C SER A 34 38.97 -4.55 12.24
N PRO A 35 38.99 -3.30 12.75
CA PRO A 35 37.92 -2.44 13.26
C PRO A 35 37.93 -1.04 12.58
N VAL A 36 36.84 -0.27 12.62
CA VAL A 36 36.92 1.20 12.72
C VAL A 36 35.85 1.70 13.69
N SER A 37 36.31 2.57 14.59
CA SER A 37 35.63 3.08 15.79
C SER A 37 34.53 4.10 15.49
N SER A 38 33.39 3.89 16.15
CA SER A 38 32.52 4.83 16.89
C SER A 38 32.19 6.22 16.33
N ALA A 39 30.89 6.46 16.09
CA ALA A 39 30.17 7.59 16.68
C ALA A 39 28.68 7.26 16.82
N SER A 40 28.23 7.15 18.06
CA SER A 40 26.83 7.01 18.48
C SER A 40 26.09 8.34 18.31
N ASN A 41 24.92 8.32 17.66
CA ASN A 41 23.92 9.37 17.79
C ASN A 41 22.57 8.73 18.08
N THR A 42 22.30 8.59 19.37
CA THR A 42 20.97 8.35 19.93
C THR A 42 20.03 9.46 19.46
N LYS A 43 19.04 9.13 18.62
CA LYS A 43 17.86 9.99 18.42
C LYS A 43 16.63 9.29 18.97
N THR A 44 16.10 9.90 20.02
CA THR A 44 14.79 9.74 20.64
C THR A 44 13.69 9.51 19.59
N PRO A 45 12.69 8.63 19.83
CA PRO A 45 11.57 8.51 18.92
C PRO A 45 10.75 9.80 18.95
N SER A 46 10.82 10.55 17.84
CA SER A 46 9.94 11.67 17.60
C SER A 46 8.52 11.14 17.44
N VAL A 47 7.60 11.75 18.20
CA VAL A 47 6.15 11.58 18.09
C VAL A 47 5.76 11.55 16.61
N ILE A 48 5.16 10.44 16.18
CA ILE A 48 4.56 10.32 14.85
C ILE A 48 3.43 11.34 14.81
N ALA A 49 3.66 12.46 14.12
CA ALA A 49 2.60 13.39 13.80
C ALA A 49 1.56 12.65 12.97
N SER A 50 0.29 12.69 13.41
CA SER A 50 -0.85 12.31 12.57
C SER A 50 -0.72 13.01 11.22
N PRO A 51 -1.02 12.35 10.09
CA PRO A 51 -0.97 13.02 8.80
C PRO A 51 -2.01 14.14 8.83
N VAL A 52 -1.53 15.39 8.92
CA VAL A 52 -2.36 16.55 8.66
C VAL A 52 -2.59 16.53 7.15
N ALA A 53 -3.76 16.03 6.74
CA ALA A 53 -4.22 16.15 5.37
C ALA A 53 -4.30 17.64 5.04
N LYS A 54 -3.38 18.09 4.19
CA LYS A 54 -3.38 19.45 3.67
C LYS A 54 -4.62 19.57 2.80
N LYS A 55 -5.57 20.45 3.15
CA LYS A 55 -6.73 20.76 2.31
C LYS A 55 -6.20 21.30 0.97
N ILE A 56 -6.22 20.44 -0.04
CA ILE A 56 -6.01 20.85 -1.42
C ILE A 56 -7.37 21.33 -1.89
N ASP A 57 -7.50 22.62 -2.20
CA ASP A 57 -8.66 23.14 -2.93
C ASP A 57 -8.59 22.57 -4.35
N SER A 58 -9.09 21.35 -4.48
CA SER A 58 -9.20 20.64 -5.74
C SER A 58 -10.66 20.65 -6.18
N PRO A 59 -10.93 20.57 -7.49
CA PRO A 59 -12.29 20.37 -8.01
C PRO A 59 -12.89 19.01 -7.61
N HIS A 60 -12.06 18.17 -7.01
CA HIS A 60 -12.41 16.92 -6.35
C HIS A 60 -13.11 17.22 -5.03
N GLY A 61 -14.21 16.54 -4.72
CA GLY A 61 -15.10 16.88 -3.59
C GLY A 61 -14.38 17.09 -2.25
N GLU A 62 -15.04 17.74 -1.29
CA GLU A 62 -14.44 18.06 0.01
C GLU A 62 -13.94 16.79 0.73
N SER A 63 -12.61 16.65 0.80
CA SER A 63 -11.95 15.59 1.54
C SER A 63 -12.32 15.63 3.02
N LYS A 64 -12.49 14.45 3.59
CA LYS A 64 -12.69 14.16 5.02
C LYS A 64 -11.38 14.03 5.79
N GLY A 65 -10.25 14.31 5.16
CA GLY A 65 -8.91 14.21 5.73
C GLY A 65 -8.29 12.82 5.64
N GLY A 66 -8.88 11.94 4.82
CA GLY A 66 -8.42 10.57 4.60
C GLY A 66 -7.42 10.44 3.45
N GLN A 67 -7.06 9.19 3.15
CA GLN A 67 -6.34 8.85 1.94
C GLN A 67 -7.31 8.82 0.77
N VAL A 68 -7.05 9.66 -0.24
CA VAL A 68 -7.87 9.74 -1.46
C VAL A 68 -7.20 8.97 -2.60
N VAL A 69 -8.00 8.19 -3.32
CA VAL A 69 -7.66 7.56 -4.60
C VAL A 69 -8.71 7.93 -5.63
N GLU A 70 -8.28 8.51 -6.74
CA GLU A 70 -9.15 8.84 -7.87
C GLU A 70 -8.80 8.00 -9.09
N THR A 71 -9.78 7.29 -9.62
CA THR A 71 -9.58 6.43 -10.78
C THR A 71 -10.83 6.35 -11.64
N GLY A 72 -10.72 6.79 -12.89
CA GLY A 72 -11.88 6.92 -13.78
C GLY A 72 -12.94 7.80 -13.15
N THR A 73 -14.17 7.28 -13.02
CA THR A 73 -15.30 7.99 -12.40
C THR A 73 -15.38 7.82 -10.89
N TYR A 74 -14.40 7.17 -10.24
CA TYR A 74 -14.46 6.89 -8.80
C TYR A 74 -13.55 7.84 -8.02
N HIS A 75 -14.08 8.32 -6.90
CA HIS A 75 -13.33 8.94 -5.82
C HIS A 75 -13.53 8.07 -4.57
N LEU A 76 -12.43 7.50 -4.08
CA LEU A 76 -12.39 6.65 -2.91
C LEU A 76 -11.60 7.40 -1.83
N GLU A 77 -12.24 7.71 -0.71
CA GLU A 77 -11.55 8.29 0.44
C GLU A 77 -11.65 7.35 1.64
N PHE A 78 -10.50 6.87 2.11
CA PHE A 78 -10.39 6.01 3.28
C PHE A 78 -9.91 6.81 4.48
N LEU A 79 -10.67 6.79 5.57
CA LEU A 79 -10.33 7.42 6.83
C LEU A 79 -10.32 6.37 7.94
N ALA A 80 -9.24 6.33 8.72
CA ALA A 80 -9.11 5.45 9.87
C ALA A 80 -9.03 6.30 11.14
N GLU A 81 -10.08 6.25 11.97
CA GLU A 81 -10.16 6.99 13.21
C GLU A 81 -9.87 6.10 14.41
N LYS A 82 -9.07 6.62 15.34
CA LYS A 82 -8.75 5.89 16.58
C LYS A 82 -9.90 6.05 17.58
N GLU A 83 -10.44 4.92 18.03
CA GLU A 83 -11.34 4.85 19.18
C GLU A 83 -10.63 4.18 20.38
N THR A 84 -11.29 4.14 21.55
CA THR A 84 -10.68 3.61 22.79
C THR A 84 -10.28 2.12 22.69
N LYS A 85 -10.99 1.31 21.90
CA LYS A 85 -10.80 -0.15 21.82
C LYS A 85 -10.76 -0.70 20.38
N ALA A 86 -10.82 0.18 19.39
CA ALA A 86 -10.91 -0.17 17.99
C ALA A 86 -10.37 0.95 17.12
N THR A 87 -10.12 0.63 15.86
CA THR A 87 -9.98 1.63 14.80
C THR A 87 -11.28 1.63 14.00
N HIS A 88 -11.97 2.77 13.96
CA HIS A 88 -13.09 3.00 13.07
C HIS A 88 -12.55 3.18 11.65
N MET A 89 -13.13 2.48 10.69
CA MET A 89 -12.71 2.50 9.29
C MET A 89 -13.86 3.02 8.45
N ASP A 90 -13.68 4.20 7.87
CA ASP A 90 -14.64 4.81 6.96
C ASP A 90 -14.13 4.78 5.53
N LEU A 91 -15.01 4.44 4.61
CA LEU A 91 -14.79 4.54 3.18
C LEU A 91 -15.91 5.36 2.54
N TYR A 92 -15.55 6.54 2.04
CA TYR A 92 -16.40 7.34 1.18
C TYR A 92 -16.22 6.86 -0.26
N LEU A 93 -17.28 6.29 -0.83
CA LEU A 93 -17.34 5.86 -2.22
C LEU A 93 -18.19 6.86 -3.00
N LEU A 94 -17.54 7.73 -3.77
CA LEU A 94 -18.19 8.74 -4.58
C LEU A 94 -17.96 8.45 -6.06
N THR A 95 -18.93 8.81 -6.90
CA THR A 95 -18.91 8.50 -8.33
C THR A 95 -19.31 9.68 -9.21
N GLY A 96 -18.75 9.72 -10.42
CA GLY A 96 -19.01 10.76 -11.42
C GLY A 96 -18.42 12.12 -11.06
N ASP A 97 -18.54 13.08 -12.00
CA ASP A 97 -17.97 14.42 -11.85
C ASP A 97 -18.57 15.19 -10.65
N ASN A 98 -19.80 14.85 -10.28
CA ASN A 98 -20.52 15.46 -9.17
C ASN A 98 -20.24 14.82 -7.79
N HIS A 99 -19.39 13.78 -7.73
CA HIS A 99 -19.09 13.04 -6.50
C HIS A 99 -20.34 12.51 -5.78
N GLU A 100 -21.25 11.88 -6.52
CA GLU A 100 -22.46 11.29 -5.95
C GLU A 100 -22.14 10.03 -5.13
N THR A 101 -22.76 9.88 -3.96
CA THR A 101 -22.50 8.74 -3.07
C THR A 101 -23.01 7.43 -3.65
N GLY A 102 -22.11 6.45 -3.80
CA GLY A 102 -22.46 5.08 -4.17
C GLY A 102 -22.92 4.26 -2.96
N THR A 103 -24.21 3.90 -2.89
CA THR A 103 -24.82 3.29 -1.68
C THR A 103 -25.04 1.79 -1.74
N ASN A 104 -24.86 1.16 -2.90
CA ASN A 104 -25.18 -0.26 -3.13
C ASN A 104 -23.94 -1.10 -3.48
N ALA A 105 -22.77 -0.73 -2.97
CA ALA A 105 -21.55 -1.49 -3.14
C ALA A 105 -21.41 -2.55 -2.04
N LYS A 106 -20.75 -3.67 -2.38
CA LYS A 106 -20.27 -4.63 -1.39
C LYS A 106 -18.82 -4.32 -1.06
N VAL A 107 -18.59 -3.69 0.08
CA VAL A 107 -17.25 -3.26 0.50
C VAL A 107 -16.69 -4.22 1.54
N ILE A 108 -15.45 -4.68 1.32
CA ILE A 108 -14.73 -5.58 2.22
C ILE A 108 -13.32 -5.05 2.41
N ALA A 109 -12.91 -4.87 3.67
CA ALA A 109 -11.52 -4.64 4.03
C ALA A 109 -10.83 -5.97 4.33
N GLN A 110 -9.64 -6.16 3.76
CA GLN A 110 -8.77 -7.30 4.06
C GLN A 110 -7.60 -6.79 4.90
N VAL A 111 -7.48 -7.27 6.13
CA VAL A 111 -6.46 -6.83 7.09
C VAL A 111 -5.62 -8.02 7.52
N GLN A 112 -4.30 -7.95 7.35
CA GLN A 112 -3.40 -8.89 8.02
C GLN A 112 -3.04 -8.34 9.40
N LEU A 113 -3.35 -9.10 10.44
CA LEU A 113 -3.01 -8.76 11.81
C LEU A 113 -1.51 -8.97 12.09
N PRO A 114 -0.97 -8.40 13.19
CA PRO A 114 0.42 -8.62 13.58
C PRO A 114 0.80 -10.10 13.79
N ASP A 115 -0.17 -10.96 14.13
CA ASP A 115 0.02 -12.41 14.25
C ASP A 115 0.05 -13.14 12.90
N GLY A 116 -0.01 -12.39 11.79
CA GLY A 116 0.01 -12.91 10.43
C GLY A 116 -1.36 -13.37 9.91
N LYS A 117 -2.40 -13.43 10.74
CA LYS A 117 -3.73 -13.88 10.30
C LYS A 117 -4.43 -12.82 9.47
N GLN A 118 -5.05 -13.23 8.37
CA GLN A 118 -5.94 -12.36 7.60
C GLN A 118 -7.34 -12.32 8.21
N LYS A 119 -7.91 -11.13 8.29
CA LYS A 119 -9.31 -10.86 8.59
C LYS A 119 -9.99 -10.25 7.37
N SER A 120 -11.19 -10.76 7.07
CA SER A 120 -12.11 -10.17 6.10
C SER A 120 -13.19 -9.43 6.88
N ILE A 121 -13.29 -8.13 6.68
CA ILE A 121 -14.17 -7.25 7.45
C ILE A 121 -15.15 -6.60 6.47
N PRO A 122 -16.43 -6.97 6.49
CA PRO A 122 -17.43 -6.30 5.68
C PRO A 122 -17.67 -4.89 6.24
N LEU A 123 -17.66 -3.88 5.37
CA LEU A 123 -18.09 -2.54 5.74
C LEU A 123 -19.57 -2.36 5.37
N THR A 124 -20.33 -1.77 6.28
CA THR A 124 -21.77 -1.52 6.10
C THR A 124 -22.00 -0.06 5.77
N TYR A 125 -22.90 0.23 4.83
CA TYR A 125 -23.24 1.60 4.50
C TYR A 125 -24.02 2.25 5.64
N ASP A 126 -23.49 3.32 6.22
CA ASP A 126 -24.20 4.21 7.12
C ASP A 126 -24.91 5.30 6.30
N VAL A 127 -26.25 5.27 6.35
CA VAL A 127 -27.11 6.24 5.65
C VAL A 127 -26.92 7.66 6.21
N SER A 128 -26.68 7.79 7.52
CA SER A 128 -26.53 9.08 8.17
C SER A 128 -25.20 9.74 7.79
N GLY A 129 -24.10 9.00 7.92
CA GLY A 129 -22.76 9.46 7.57
C GLY A 129 -22.44 9.43 6.08
N LYS A 130 -23.27 8.79 5.25
CA LYS A 130 -23.10 8.63 3.80
C LYS A 130 -21.77 7.96 3.41
N HIS A 131 -21.29 7.01 4.21
CA HIS A 131 -20.06 6.25 3.97
C HIS A 131 -20.23 4.79 4.37
N TYR A 132 -19.30 3.94 3.97
CA TYR A 132 -19.22 2.56 4.47
C TYR A 132 -18.33 2.54 5.69
N THR A 133 -18.78 1.91 6.77
CA THR A 133 -18.04 1.85 8.04
C THR A 133 -17.89 0.43 8.57
N ALA A 134 -16.78 0.18 9.27
CA ALA A 134 -16.60 -0.96 10.16
C ALA A 134 -15.61 -0.63 11.28
N ALA A 135 -15.68 -1.37 12.39
CA ALA A 135 -14.69 -1.29 13.47
C ALA A 135 -13.69 -2.46 13.37
N LEU A 136 -12.39 -2.13 13.32
CA LEU A 136 -11.31 -3.09 13.52
C LEU A 136 -10.95 -3.13 15.01
N SER A 137 -11.46 -4.14 15.73
CA SER A 137 -11.13 -4.32 17.15
C SER A 137 -9.74 -4.95 17.34
N GLU A 138 -8.99 -4.43 18.30
CA GLU A 138 -7.77 -5.07 18.78
C GLU A 138 -8.15 -6.26 19.66
N ASN A 139 -7.92 -7.49 19.20
CA ASN A 139 -7.78 -8.60 20.13
C ASN A 139 -6.39 -8.48 20.74
N THR A 140 -6.28 -7.74 21.85
CA THR A 140 -5.01 -7.56 22.57
C THR A 140 -4.51 -8.91 23.10
N SER A 141 -3.60 -9.52 22.38
CA SER A 141 -2.53 -10.35 22.94
C SER A 141 -1.20 -9.76 22.49
N GLN A 142 -1.01 -8.47 22.75
CA GLN A 142 0.32 -7.88 22.76
C GLN A 142 0.85 -8.03 24.17
N THR A 143 1.54 -9.14 24.44
CA THR A 143 2.45 -9.23 25.59
C THR A 143 3.60 -8.28 25.33
N SER A 144 3.68 -7.23 26.16
CA SER A 144 4.82 -6.32 26.21
C SER A 144 6.03 -6.96 26.89
#